data_AF-A0A8S2RK69-F1
#
_entry.id   AF-A0A8S2RK69-F1
#
_cell.length_a   1.000
_cell.length_b   1.000
_cell.length_c   1.000
_cell.angle_alpha   90.00
_cell.angle_beta   90.00
_cell.angle_gamma   90.00
#
_symmetry.space_group_name_H-M   'P 1'
#
loop_
_entity.id
_entity.type
_entity.pdbx_description
1 polymer ?
#
loop_
_entity_poly.entity_id
_entity_poly.type
_entity_poly.pdbx_seq_one_letter_code
_entity_poly.pdbx_strand_id
1 'polypeptide(L)'
;LHLLRFEYDYNLSQHRKINDSYSFDYHLDLSEFLENPDCSSCSYKLLSILVHSGDNSSGHYVSFINPALDGQWFKFDDDVVARVAAS
;
A
#
# COMPACT_ATOMS: atom_id res chain seq x y z
N LEU A 1 -6.92 -1.96 -1.25
CA LEU A 1 -7.04 -0.52 -0.91
C LEU A 1 -6.15 0.27 -1.85
N HIS A 2 -6.59 1.42 -2.37
CA HIS A 2 -5.78 2.32 -3.19
C HIS A 2 -5.68 3.67 -2.46
N LEU A 3 -4.47 4.05 -2.05
CA LEU A 3 -4.24 5.35 -1.44
C LEU A 3 -4.24 6.43 -2.52
N LEU A 4 -5.18 7.38 -2.44
CA LEU A 4 -5.28 8.51 -3.36
C LEU A 4 -4.15 9.52 -3.09
N ARG A 5 -2.96 9.23 -3.64
CA ARG A 5 -1.75 10.04 -3.47
C ARG A 5 -1.49 11.04 -4.58
N PHE A 6 -2.51 11.42 -5.34
CA PHE A 6 -2.37 12.38 -6.43
C PHE A 6 -3.49 13.43 -6.34
N GLU A 7 -3.09 14.69 -6.39
CA GLU A 7 -4.00 15.83 -6.37
C GLU A 7 -3.62 16.84 -7.45
N TYR A 8 -4.51 17.81 -7.72
CA TYR A 8 -4.21 18.93 -8.58
C TYR A 8 -3.84 20.16 -7.74
N ASP A 9 -2.63 20.67 -7.93
CA ASP A 9 -2.18 21.93 -7.33
C ASP A 9 -2.61 23.09 -8.22
N TYR A 10 -3.60 23.86 -7.75
CA TYR A 10 -4.14 24.99 -8.48
C TYR A 10 -3.16 26.17 -8.60
N ASN A 11 -2.23 26.33 -7.66
CA ASN A 11 -1.26 27.43 -7.70
C ASN A 11 -0.21 27.19 -8.78
N LEU A 12 0.24 25.95 -8.89
CA LEU A 12 1.23 25.52 -9.88
C LEU A 12 0.60 25.04 -11.19
N SER A 13 -0.73 24.95 -11.25
CA SER A 13 -1.50 24.42 -12.39
C SER A 13 -0.97 23.07 -12.89
N GLN A 14 -0.68 22.16 -11.96
CA GLN A 14 -0.11 20.85 -12.27
C GLN A 14 -0.61 19.76 -11.31
N HIS A 15 -0.56 18.50 -11.73
CA HIS A 15 -0.79 17.39 -10.81
C HIS A 15 0.44 17.18 -9.91
N ARG A 16 0.19 16.95 -8.62
CA ARG A 16 1.20 16.74 -7.59
C ARG A 16 1.00 15.39 -6.90
N LYS A 17 2.10 14.75 -6.53
CA LYS A 17 2.09 13.55 -5.68
C LYS A 17 2.10 13.96 -4.21
N ILE A 18 1.24 13.33 -3.42
CA ILE A 18 1.17 13.49 -1.97
C ILE A 18 2.14 12.48 -1.33
N ASN A 19 3.29 12.98 -0.88
CA ASN A 19 4.34 12.19 -0.24
C ASN A 19 4.28 12.23 1.29
N ASP A 20 3.20 12.78 1.86
CA ASP A 20 2.99 12.84 3.30
C ASP A 20 2.99 11.43 3.91
N SER A 21 3.56 11.33 5.11
CA SER A 21 3.66 10.07 5.85
C SER A 21 2.25 9.52 6.11
N TYR A 22 2.09 8.22 5.89
CA TYR A 22 0.86 7.50 6.19
C TYR A 22 1.22 6.11 6.68
N SER A 23 0.59 5.69 7.77
CA SER A 23 0.76 4.37 8.35
C SER A 23 -0.40 3.47 7.98
N PHE A 24 -0.11 2.19 7.83
CA PHE A 24 -1.11 1.14 7.63
C PHE A 24 -0.71 -0.05 8.50
N ASP A 25 -1.71 -0.78 8.97
CA ASP A 25 -1.48 -1.92 9.85
C ASP A 25 -1.30 -3.22 9.07
N TYR A 26 -0.57 -4.16 9.68
CA TYR A 26 -0.46 -5.51 9.14
C TYR A 26 -1.76 -6.31 9.29
N HIS A 27 -2.51 -6.06 10.37
CA HIS A 27 -3.85 -6.59 10.59
C HIS A 27 -4.85 -5.45 10.51
N LEU A 28 -5.84 -5.56 9.63
CA LEU A 28 -6.87 -4.56 9.42
C LEU A 28 -8.23 -5.17 9.76
N ASP A 29 -8.89 -4.63 10.77
CA ASP A 29 -10.27 -4.96 11.12
C ASP A 29 -11.20 -3.90 10.53
N LEU A 30 -12.12 -4.31 9.66
CA LEU A 30 -13.09 -3.41 9.03
C LEU A 30 -14.50 -3.58 9.60
N SER A 31 -14.66 -4.34 10.68
CA SER A 31 -15.97 -4.67 11.25
C SER A 31 -16.76 -3.41 11.67
N GLU A 32 -16.08 -2.34 12.09
CA GLU A 32 -16.71 -1.07 12.47
C GLU A 32 -17.41 -0.35 11.30
N PHE A 33 -17.05 -0.67 10.06
CA PHE A 33 -17.60 -0.04 8.85
C PHE A 33 -18.74 -0.86 8.23
N LEU A 34 -19.13 -1.99 8.83
CA LEU A 34 -20.25 -2.80 8.37
C LEU A 34 -21.57 -2.33 8.98
N GLU A 35 -22.63 -2.36 8.18
CA GLU A 35 -24.00 -2.11 8.67
C GLU A 35 -24.47 -3.20 9.65
N ASN A 36 -23.94 -4.42 9.51
CA ASN A 36 -24.27 -5.55 10.37
C ASN A 36 -23.00 -6.33 10.78
N PRO A 37 -22.34 -5.95 11.89
CA PRO A 37 -21.04 -6.48 12.28
C PRO A 37 -21.06 -7.96 12.70
N ASP A 38 -22.23 -8.52 13.02
CA ASP A 38 -22.37 -9.90 13.48
C ASP A 38 -22.35 -10.95 12.34
N CYS A 39 -22.33 -10.51 11.08
CA CYS A 39 -22.56 -11.39 9.93
C CYS A 39 -21.29 -12.13 9.45
N SER A 40 -20.08 -11.62 9.76
CA SER A 40 -18.81 -12.27 9.44
C SER A 40 -17.62 -11.53 10.07
N SER A 41 -16.58 -12.25 10.49
CA SER A 41 -15.31 -11.62 10.88
C SER A 41 -14.71 -10.86 9.69
N CYS A 42 -14.58 -9.54 9.76
CA CYS A 42 -13.99 -8.70 8.71
C CYS A 42 -12.54 -8.32 9.01
N SER A 43 -11.75 -9.33 9.35
CA SER A 43 -10.31 -9.19 9.59
C SER A 43 -9.50 -9.55 8.36
N TYR A 44 -8.58 -8.68 7.98
CA TYR A 44 -7.70 -8.80 6.82
C TYR A 44 -6.24 -8.76 7.26
N LYS A 45 -5.39 -9.49 6.54
CA LYS A 45 -3.92 -9.44 6.69
C LYS A 45 -3.30 -8.78 5.47
N LEU A 46 -2.26 -7.97 5.70
CA LEU A 46 -1.52 -7.32 4.64
C LEU A 46 -0.74 -8.36 3.82
N LEU A 47 -1.17 -8.55 2.57
CA LEU A 47 -0.55 -9.47 1.63
C LEU A 47 0.59 -8.80 0.84
N SER A 48 0.34 -7.59 0.35
CA SER A 48 1.26 -6.88 -0.52
C SER A 48 1.17 -5.37 -0.40
N ILE A 49 2.26 -4.70 -0.73
CA ILE A 49 2.40 -3.25 -0.78
C ILE A 49 2.96 -2.90 -2.16
N LEU A 50 2.24 -2.11 -2.94
CA LEU A 50 2.74 -1.52 -4.17
C LEU A 50 3.32 -0.14 -3.87
N VAL A 51 4.62 0.03 -4.10
CA VAL A 51 5.33 1.27 -3.82
C VAL A 51 5.67 1.94 -5.15
N HIS A 52 5.34 3.23 -5.24
CA HIS A 52 5.70 4.07 -6.36
C HIS A 52 6.73 5.12 -5.92
N SER A 53 7.93 5.04 -6.46
CA SER A 53 8.97 6.07 -6.34
C SER A 53 8.88 7.04 -7.51
N GLY A 54 9.19 8.32 -7.32
CA GLY A 54 9.05 9.35 -8.35
C GLY A 54 7.80 10.21 -8.22
N ASP A 55 7.45 10.91 -9.29
CA ASP A 55 6.41 11.94 -9.37
C ASP A 55 5.25 11.53 -10.28
N ASN A 56 4.40 12.46 -10.68
CA ASN A 56 3.20 12.17 -11.47
C ASN A 56 3.50 11.77 -12.92
N SER A 57 4.66 12.15 -13.45
CA SER A 57 5.03 12.00 -14.85
C SER A 57 6.07 10.92 -15.07
N SER A 58 6.86 10.60 -14.06
CA SER A 58 7.88 9.57 -14.11
C SER A 58 8.06 8.91 -12.75
N GLY A 59 8.26 7.61 -12.76
CA GLY A 59 8.54 6.88 -11.55
C GLY A 59 8.87 5.42 -11.77
N HIS A 60 9.03 4.72 -10.66
CA HIS A 60 9.38 3.31 -10.61
C HIS A 60 8.46 2.59 -9.64
N TYR A 61 7.95 1.44 -10.06
CA TYR A 61 7.06 0.61 -9.25
C TYR A 61 7.81 -0.60 -8.74
N VAL A 62 7.75 -0.81 -7.42
CA VAL A 62 8.23 -2.03 -6.78
C VAL A 62 7.13 -2.59 -5.91
N SER A 63 7.10 -3.91 -5.74
CA SER A 63 6.12 -4.53 -4.84
C SER A 63 6.81 -5.29 -3.72
N PHE A 64 6.24 -5.19 -2.53
CA PHE A 64 6.59 -6.01 -1.39
C PHE A 64 5.47 -7.00 -1.18
N ILE A 65 5.76 -8.29 -1.09
CA ILE A 65 4.76 -9.34 -0.96
C ILE A 65 5.20 -10.31 0.14
N ASN A 66 4.25 -10.76 0.96
CA ASN A 66 4.36 -11.86 1.91
C ASN A 66 3.48 -13.02 1.41
N PRO A 67 3.95 -13.84 0.45
CA PRO A 67 3.08 -14.70 -0.34
C PRO A 67 2.38 -15.79 0.48
N ALA A 68 3.06 -16.29 1.51
CA ALA A 68 2.56 -17.32 2.41
C ALA A 68 1.85 -16.75 3.65
N LEU A 69 1.81 -15.43 3.81
CA LEU A 69 1.29 -14.74 5.01
C LEU A 69 1.96 -15.20 6.31
N ASP A 70 3.20 -15.65 6.24
CA ASP A 70 4.01 -16.20 7.35
C ASP A 70 5.01 -15.18 7.92
N GLY A 71 5.04 -13.97 7.35
CA GLY A 71 5.91 -12.86 7.76
C GLY A 71 7.20 -12.78 6.95
N GLN A 72 7.40 -13.67 5.98
CA GLN A 72 8.52 -13.60 5.06
C GLN A 72 8.21 -12.64 3.90
N TRP A 73 8.83 -11.46 3.96
CA TRP A 73 8.65 -10.44 2.94
C TRP A 73 9.69 -10.53 1.84
N PHE A 74 9.24 -10.28 0.62
CA PHE A 74 10.08 -10.21 -0.56
C PHE A 74 9.79 -8.92 -1.31
N LYS A 75 10.85 -8.24 -1.74
CA LYS A 75 10.80 -7.13 -2.67
C LYS A 75 10.95 -7.69 -4.09
N PHE A 76 9.98 -7.39 -4.94
CA PHE A 76 9.98 -7.66 -6.36
C PHE A 76 10.22 -6.33 -7.08
N ASP A 77 11.38 -6.23 -7.73
CA ASP A 77 11.90 -5.06 -8.42
C ASP A 77 12.31 -5.50 -9.83
N ASP A 78 11.36 -5.40 -10.77
CA ASP A 78 11.46 -5.92 -12.13
C ASP A 78 11.90 -7.41 -12.19
N ASP A 79 13.10 -7.70 -12.69
CA ASP A 79 13.68 -9.02 -12.81
C ASP A 79 14.41 -9.50 -11.53
N VAL A 80 14.49 -8.64 -10.51
CA VAL A 80 15.19 -8.90 -9.25
C VAL A 80 14.18 -9.16 -8.13
N VAL A 81 14.31 -10.32 -7.49
CA VAL A 81 13.55 -10.67 -6.29
C VAL A 81 14.50 -10.86 -5.12
N ALA A 82 14.26 -10.14 -4.02
CA ALA A 82 15.10 -10.20 -2.83
C ALA A 82 14.24 -10.32 -1.57
N ARG A 83 14.65 -11.21 -0.66
CA ARG A 83 14.05 -11.29 0.68
C ARG A 83 14.41 -10.04 1.49
N VAL A 84 13.44 -9.48 2.21
CA VAL A 84 13.62 -8.30 3.06
C VAL A 84 13.12 -8.56 4.47
N ALA A 85 13.67 -7.83 5.45
CA ALA A 85 13.13 -7.80 6.80
C ALA A 85 11.92 -6.87 6.84
N ALA A 86 10.89 -7.24 7.59
CA ALA A 86 9.87 -6.28 8.03
C ALA A 86 10.53 -5.36 9.08
N SER A 87 10.51 -4.05 8.82
CA SER A 87 10.94 -3.01 9.78
C SER A 87 9.76 -2.48 10.56
#